data_AF-A0A5E4PWB3-F1
#
_entry.id   AF-A0A5E4PWB3-F1
#
_cell.length_a   1.000
_cell.length_b   1.000
_cell.length_c   1.000
_cell.angle_alpha   90.00
_cell.angle_beta   90.00
_cell.angle_gamma   90.00
#
_symmetry.space_group_name_H-M   'P 1'
#
loop_
_entity.id
_entity.type
_entity.pdbx_description
1 polymer ?
#
loop_
_entity_poly.entity_id
_entity_poly.type
_entity_poly.pdbx_seq_one_letter_code
_entity_poly.pdbx_strand_id
1 'polypeptide(L)'
;MSEGIGGVVAARSGFLLPAYNKSIPNVFPDHVSVRYPTPGSSIPIARLWIVGVQNVTTPPRWEVKPPSTLDGMEYYLISAQWVGKENSHVGVVWINRAQNLSVYSSCYAPNWTCTETHSEKATDEPWLEVHQKPVYSEDGSAFLLLAAVQEGGGQYYTHIKHVDVLRQRIAVLSHGKVEVAKILAWDQENHLVYYLGINKERFSVPNLHPDMCR
;
A
#
# COMPACT_ATOMS: atom_id res chain seq x y z
N MET A 1 16.46 -26.67 66.23
CA MET A 1 17.34 -27.85 66.16
C MET A 1 17.74 -28.02 64.71
N SER A 2 19.06 -27.98 64.46
CA SER A 2 19.85 -28.64 63.41
C SER A 2 19.21 -28.94 62.06
N GLU A 3 19.86 -28.87 60.91
CA GLU A 3 21.20 -28.57 60.40
C GLU A 3 21.10 -29.06 58.94
N GLY A 4 21.87 -28.50 58.02
CA GLY A 4 21.83 -28.89 56.60
C GLY A 4 22.51 -27.83 55.75
N ILE A 5 23.84 -27.70 55.82
CA ILE A 5 24.81 -28.29 54.87
C ILE A 5 24.58 -27.70 53.47
N GLY A 6 25.48 -26.98 52.81
CA GLY A 6 26.90 -26.75 53.00
C GLY A 6 27.50 -26.31 51.66
N GLY A 7 28.73 -25.79 51.69
CA GLY A 7 29.62 -25.85 50.51
C GLY A 7 29.66 -24.63 49.61
N VAL A 8 30.86 -24.04 49.54
CA VAL A 8 31.28 -22.84 48.81
C VAL A 8 31.78 -23.22 47.39
N VAL A 9 32.00 -22.18 46.56
CA VAL A 9 32.84 -22.10 45.33
C VAL A 9 32.01 -22.28 44.03
N ALA A 10 31.97 -21.35 43.08
CA ALA A 10 33.07 -20.61 42.49
C ALA A 10 32.68 -19.18 42.07
N ALA A 11 33.42 -18.18 42.53
CA ALA A 11 33.52 -16.92 41.82
C ALA A 11 34.26 -17.22 40.50
N ARG A 12 33.53 -17.26 39.38
CA ARG A 12 34.17 -17.28 38.07
C ARG A 12 34.96 -15.98 37.95
N SER A 13 36.29 -16.14 37.96
CA SER A 13 37.24 -15.11 37.61
C SER A 13 36.85 -14.59 36.22
N GLY A 14 36.18 -13.44 36.19
CA GLY A 14 35.97 -12.70 34.96
C GLY A 14 37.34 -12.34 34.42
N PHE A 15 37.65 -12.83 33.23
CA PHE A 15 38.87 -12.54 32.51
C PHE A 15 39.00 -11.01 32.41
N LEU A 16 40.02 -10.43 33.05
CA LEU A 16 40.35 -9.03 32.89
C LEU A 16 40.75 -8.82 31.43
N LEU A 17 39.87 -8.20 30.64
CA LEU A 17 40.20 -7.73 29.32
C LEU A 17 41.32 -6.68 29.47
N PRO A 18 42.44 -6.79 28.75
CA PRO A 18 43.48 -5.78 28.80
C PRO A 18 42.88 -4.45 28.34
N ALA A 19 42.95 -3.43 29.20
CA ALA A 19 42.66 -2.06 28.82
C ALA A 19 43.71 -1.63 27.78
N TYR A 20 43.38 -1.86 26.51
CA TYR A 20 44.26 -1.56 25.40
C TYR A 20 44.06 -0.13 24.95
N ASN A 21 45.18 0.58 24.97
CA ASN A 21 45.48 1.85 24.35
C ASN A 21 44.63 2.18 23.11
N LYS A 22 44.16 3.43 22.97
CA LYS A 22 43.33 3.93 21.86
C LYS A 22 43.95 3.57 20.49
N SER A 23 43.51 2.47 19.85
CA SER A 23 43.66 2.19 18.40
C SER A 23 43.32 0.73 17.99
N ILE A 24 42.43 0.00 18.67
CA ILE A 24 41.94 -1.29 18.13
C ILE A 24 40.56 -1.09 17.50
N PRO A 25 40.38 -1.37 16.18
CA PRO A 25 39.05 -1.43 15.57
C PRO A 25 38.22 -2.54 16.24
N ASN A 26 36.93 -2.30 16.45
CA ASN A 26 36.01 -3.15 17.23
C ASN A 26 36.32 -4.66 17.06
N VAL A 27 36.77 -5.31 18.14
CA VAL A 27 37.22 -6.72 18.16
C VAL A 27 36.02 -7.70 18.06
N PHE A 28 34.81 -7.21 18.32
CA PHE A 28 33.58 -7.96 18.22
C PHE A 28 32.55 -7.18 17.38
N PRO A 29 31.72 -7.88 16.59
CA PRO A 29 30.69 -7.22 15.80
C PRO A 29 29.65 -6.57 16.71
N ASP A 30 29.26 -5.34 16.39
CA ASP A 30 28.10 -4.70 16.99
C ASP A 30 26.81 -5.37 16.51
N HIS A 31 25.77 -5.33 17.34
CA HIS A 31 24.44 -5.78 16.93
C HIS A 31 23.62 -4.59 16.40
N VAL A 32 22.81 -4.82 15.37
CA VAL A 32 21.86 -3.84 14.83
C VAL A 32 20.46 -4.31 15.16
N SER A 33 19.68 -3.47 15.84
CA SER A 33 18.27 -3.72 16.12
C SER A 33 17.39 -2.99 15.10
N VAL A 34 16.50 -3.72 14.43
CA VAL A 34 15.49 -3.16 13.52
C VAL A 34 14.10 -3.49 14.05
N ARG A 35 13.17 -2.54 13.98
CA ARG A 35 11.76 -2.84 14.27
C ARG A 35 11.18 -3.68 13.14
N TYR A 36 10.92 -4.95 13.43
CA TYR A 36 10.34 -5.90 12.49
C TYR A 36 9.08 -6.52 13.11
N PRO A 37 7.88 -6.20 12.59
CA PRO A 37 6.65 -6.83 13.05
C PRO A 37 6.64 -8.31 12.70
N THR A 38 6.59 -9.17 13.71
CA THR A 38 6.37 -10.61 13.54
C THR A 38 4.87 -10.90 13.34
N PRO A 39 4.50 -12.09 12.81
CA PRO A 39 3.10 -12.48 12.67
C PRO A 39 2.32 -12.31 14.00
N GLY A 40 1.17 -11.66 13.94
CA GLY A 40 0.32 -11.38 15.10
C GLY A 40 0.74 -10.18 15.96
N SER A 41 1.98 -9.66 15.82
CA SER A 41 2.41 -8.45 16.53
C SER A 41 1.72 -7.18 16.00
N SER A 42 1.83 -6.06 16.72
CA SER A 42 1.27 -4.78 16.28
C SER A 42 1.96 -4.25 15.03
N ILE A 43 1.17 -3.67 14.13
CA ILE A 43 1.68 -3.09 12.89
C ILE A 43 2.17 -1.65 13.12
N PRO A 44 3.08 -1.13 12.27
CA PRO A 44 3.45 0.27 12.32
C PRO A 44 2.27 1.18 11.96
N ILE A 45 2.14 2.31 12.66
CA ILE A 45 1.12 3.32 12.38
C ILE A 45 1.69 4.31 11.34
N ALA A 46 1.06 4.39 10.17
CA ALA A 46 1.40 5.34 9.12
C ALA A 46 0.49 6.58 9.20
N ARG A 47 1.07 7.78 9.02
CA ARG A 47 0.34 9.04 8.93
C ARG A 47 0.79 9.79 7.68
N LEU A 48 -0.18 10.28 6.90
CA LEU A 48 0.08 11.05 5.69
C LEU A 48 -0.02 12.55 6.01
N TRP A 49 0.97 13.32 5.56
CA TRP A 49 1.03 14.76 5.77
C TRP A 49 1.24 15.47 4.44
N ILE A 50 0.52 16.57 4.24
CA ILE A 50 0.73 17.50 3.14
C ILE A 50 1.50 18.70 3.70
N VAL A 51 2.54 19.12 3.00
CA VAL A 51 3.43 20.20 3.43
C VAL A 51 3.43 21.29 2.36
N GLY A 52 3.10 22.52 2.77
CA GLY A 52 3.16 23.69 1.89
C GLY A 52 4.60 24.14 1.71
N VAL A 53 5.11 24.08 0.49
CA VAL A 53 6.54 24.34 0.19
C VAL A 53 6.82 25.85 -0.02
N GLN A 54 5.85 26.73 0.21
CA GLN A 54 6.02 28.17 -0.06
C GLN A 54 7.04 28.84 0.86
N ASN A 55 7.15 28.39 2.13
CA ASN A 55 8.16 28.87 3.08
C ASN A 55 8.90 27.69 3.70
N VAL A 56 10.19 27.55 3.36
CA VAL A 56 11.02 26.41 3.74
C VAL A 56 11.42 26.43 5.24
N THR A 57 11.28 27.58 5.91
CA THR A 57 11.71 27.74 7.31
C THR A 57 10.76 27.07 8.28
N THR A 58 9.45 27.27 8.09
CA THR A 58 8.38 26.67 8.89
C THR A 58 7.18 26.39 7.97
N PRO A 59 7.26 25.35 7.13
CA PRO A 59 6.22 25.08 6.17
C PRO A 59 4.93 24.66 6.89
N PRO A 60 3.76 25.20 6.50
CA PRO A 60 2.49 24.72 7.03
C PRO A 60 2.32 23.24 6.66
N ARG A 61 1.77 22.46 7.59
CA ARG A 61 1.53 21.03 7.41
C ARG A 61 0.12 20.67 7.81
N TRP A 62 -0.50 19.78 7.04
CA TRP A 62 -1.84 19.28 7.27
C TRP A 62 -1.80 17.76 7.30
N GLU A 63 -2.38 17.17 8.35
CA GLU A 63 -2.56 15.72 8.42
C GLU A 63 -3.72 15.31 7.54
N VAL A 64 -3.49 14.35 6.64
CA VAL A 64 -4.54 13.74 5.82
C VAL A 64 -5.23 12.69 6.67
N LYS A 65 -6.51 12.92 6.97
CA LYS A 65 -7.30 12.03 7.83
C LYS A 65 -7.94 10.92 6.99
N PRO A 66 -7.78 9.64 7.37
CA PRO A 66 -8.39 8.52 6.66
C PRO A 66 -9.94 8.62 6.68
N PRO A 67 -10.63 7.94 5.76
CA PRO A 67 -12.09 7.87 5.78
C PRO A 67 -12.59 7.16 7.04
N SER A 68 -13.77 7.55 7.52
CA SER A 68 -14.39 6.97 8.73
C SER A 68 -14.72 5.48 8.61
N THR A 69 -14.75 4.94 7.39
CA THR A 69 -14.92 3.50 7.15
C THR A 69 -13.76 2.65 7.65
N LEU A 70 -12.61 3.27 7.96
CA LEU A 70 -11.46 2.62 8.59
C LEU A 70 -11.37 2.84 10.10
N ASP A 71 -12.35 3.53 10.71
CA ASP A 71 -12.34 3.80 12.15
C ASP A 71 -12.38 2.49 12.95
N GLY A 72 -11.46 2.35 13.91
CA GLY A 72 -11.31 1.13 14.72
C GLY A 72 -10.66 -0.05 13.99
N MET A 73 -10.24 0.12 12.73
CA MET A 73 -9.53 -0.91 11.97
C MET A 73 -8.02 -0.62 11.94
N GLU A 74 -7.22 -1.69 11.94
CA GLU A 74 -5.81 -1.61 11.57
C GLU A 74 -5.69 -1.69 10.04
N TYR A 75 -4.88 -0.80 9.44
CA TYR A 75 -4.72 -0.69 7.99
C TYR A 75 -3.30 -0.29 7.60
N TYR A 76 -2.99 -0.51 6.32
CA TYR A 76 -1.79 -0.04 5.64
C TYR A 76 -2.16 1.03 4.61
N LEU A 77 -1.29 2.03 4.46
CA LEU A 77 -1.34 2.99 3.35
C LEU A 77 -0.61 2.38 2.16
N ILE A 78 -1.33 2.14 1.06
CA ILE A 78 -0.78 1.49 -0.14
C ILE A 78 -0.24 2.51 -1.13
N SER A 79 -1.00 3.57 -1.38
CA SER A 79 -0.56 4.64 -2.26
C SER A 79 -1.23 5.97 -1.92
N ALA A 80 -0.55 7.06 -2.25
CA ALA A 80 -1.09 8.40 -2.22
C ALA A 80 -0.58 9.15 -3.45
N GLN A 81 -1.46 9.87 -4.15
CA GLN A 81 -1.08 10.65 -5.32
C GLN A 81 -1.95 11.89 -5.48
N TRP A 82 -1.36 12.94 -6.06
CA TRP A 82 -2.09 14.11 -6.49
C TRP A 82 -3.04 13.75 -7.63
N VAL A 83 -4.23 14.35 -7.59
CA VAL A 83 -5.26 14.20 -8.61
C VAL A 83 -5.55 15.58 -9.20
N GLY A 84 -5.66 15.64 -10.51
CA GLY A 84 -5.82 16.89 -11.26
C GLY A 84 -4.59 17.81 -11.21
N LYS A 85 -4.81 19.07 -11.58
CA LYS A 85 -3.74 20.08 -11.80
C LYS A 85 -3.65 21.14 -10.70
N GLU A 86 -4.65 21.20 -9.80
CA GLU A 86 -4.82 22.30 -8.85
C GLU A 86 -4.14 22.10 -7.48
N ASN A 87 -3.46 20.97 -7.26
CA ASN A 87 -2.83 20.61 -5.96
C ASN A 87 -3.81 20.69 -4.76
N SER A 88 -5.10 20.52 -5.02
CA SER A 88 -6.18 20.60 -4.02
C SER A 88 -6.82 19.25 -3.72
N HIS A 89 -6.42 18.19 -4.42
CA HIS A 89 -7.00 16.86 -4.32
C HIS A 89 -5.91 15.78 -4.29
N VAL A 90 -5.96 14.92 -3.29
CA VAL A 90 -5.12 13.73 -3.17
C VAL A 90 -6.01 12.50 -3.11
N GLY A 91 -5.70 11.51 -3.97
CA GLY A 91 -6.27 10.17 -3.91
C GLY A 91 -5.41 9.27 -3.04
N VAL A 92 -6.02 8.59 -2.07
CA VAL A 92 -5.31 7.70 -1.14
C VAL A 92 -5.97 6.33 -1.10
N VAL A 93 -5.15 5.28 -1.21
CA VAL A 93 -5.58 3.89 -1.14
C VAL A 93 -5.11 3.26 0.16
N TRP A 94 -6.06 2.67 0.87
CA TRP A 94 -5.85 1.98 2.13
C TRP A 94 -6.21 0.50 1.96
N ILE A 95 -5.55 -0.38 2.70
CA ILE A 95 -5.96 -1.77 2.81
C ILE A 95 -5.98 -2.19 4.28
N ASN A 96 -6.98 -2.94 4.71
CA ASN A 96 -7.03 -3.41 6.08
C ASN A 96 -5.93 -4.45 6.38
N ARG A 97 -5.66 -4.69 7.66
CA ARG A 97 -4.62 -5.62 8.12
C ARG A 97 -4.80 -7.05 7.59
N ALA A 98 -6.04 -7.50 7.42
CA ALA A 98 -6.37 -8.81 6.87
C ALA A 98 -6.25 -8.87 5.33
N GLN A 99 -6.00 -7.75 4.68
CA GLN A 99 -5.84 -7.62 3.22
C GLN A 99 -7.04 -8.12 2.42
N ASN A 100 -8.26 -8.06 2.97
CA ASN A 100 -9.48 -8.47 2.29
C ASN A 100 -10.45 -7.31 2.01
N LEU A 101 -10.07 -6.09 2.37
CA LEU A 101 -10.78 -4.84 2.08
C LEU A 101 -9.77 -3.78 1.67
N SER A 102 -9.90 -3.26 0.46
CA SER A 102 -9.21 -2.06 0.01
C SER A 102 -10.19 -0.90 -0.14
N VAL A 103 -9.77 0.28 0.29
CA VAL A 103 -10.59 1.50 0.30
C VAL A 103 -9.86 2.58 -0.49
N TYR A 104 -10.50 3.04 -1.55
CA TYR A 104 -10.06 4.17 -2.37
C TYR A 104 -10.77 5.42 -1.88
N SER A 105 -10.00 6.43 -1.51
CA SER A 105 -10.52 7.64 -0.90
C SER A 105 -10.00 8.89 -1.59
N SER A 106 -10.81 9.95 -1.57
CA SER A 106 -10.48 11.27 -2.09
C SER A 106 -10.44 12.28 -0.95
N CYS A 107 -9.36 13.05 -0.87
CA CYS A 107 -9.10 13.99 0.22
C CYS A 107 -8.84 15.36 -0.40
N TYR A 108 -9.64 16.36 -0.01
CA TYR A 108 -9.60 17.70 -0.60
C TYR A 108 -9.09 18.76 0.37
N ALA A 109 -8.39 19.76 -0.16
CA ALA A 109 -8.06 20.99 0.55
C ALA A 109 -9.35 21.76 0.91
N PRO A 110 -9.35 22.55 2.01
CA PRO A 110 -8.27 22.75 2.98
C PRO A 110 -8.29 21.77 4.15
N ASN A 111 -9.35 20.97 4.29
CA ASN A 111 -9.58 20.16 5.49
C ASN A 111 -8.79 18.85 5.48
N TRP A 112 -8.47 18.32 4.29
CA TRP A 112 -7.73 17.07 4.09
C TRP A 112 -8.33 15.86 4.81
N THR A 113 -9.65 15.88 5.02
CA THR A 113 -10.42 14.72 5.46
C THR A 113 -10.82 13.92 4.24
N CYS A 114 -10.43 12.65 4.20
CA CYS A 114 -10.75 11.78 3.08
C CYS A 114 -12.19 11.27 3.18
N THR A 115 -12.85 11.16 2.02
CA THR A 115 -14.12 10.45 1.87
C THR A 115 -13.90 9.20 1.05
N GLU A 116 -14.52 8.08 1.43
CA GLU A 116 -14.51 6.87 0.61
C GLU A 116 -15.20 7.14 -0.73
N THR A 117 -14.52 6.76 -1.80
CA THR A 117 -15.03 6.87 -3.19
C THR A 117 -15.34 5.51 -3.79
N HIS A 118 -14.62 4.47 -3.38
CA HIS A 118 -14.82 3.09 -3.82
C HIS A 118 -14.16 2.12 -2.83
N SER A 119 -14.63 0.88 -2.79
CA SER A 119 -13.97 -0.20 -2.07
C SER A 119 -14.04 -1.52 -2.83
N GLU A 120 -12.97 -2.32 -2.74
CA GLU A 120 -12.96 -3.71 -3.20
C GLU A 120 -12.89 -4.62 -1.99
N LYS A 121 -13.65 -5.72 -2.02
CA LYS A 121 -13.68 -6.76 -0.98
C LYS A 121 -13.33 -8.09 -1.60
N ALA A 122 -12.57 -8.91 -0.87
CA ALA A 122 -12.35 -10.29 -1.25
C ALA A 122 -13.66 -11.06 -1.00
N THR A 123 -14.33 -11.50 -2.08
CA THR A 123 -15.60 -12.23 -1.97
C THR A 123 -15.35 -13.73 -1.81
N ASP A 124 -14.72 -14.34 -2.81
CA ASP A 124 -14.43 -15.79 -2.85
C ASP A 124 -12.95 -16.11 -2.61
N GLU A 125 -12.09 -15.09 -2.70
CA GLU A 125 -10.65 -15.21 -2.49
C GLU A 125 -10.28 -14.91 -1.03
N PRO A 126 -9.21 -15.53 -0.50
CA PRO A 126 -8.77 -15.31 0.88
C PRO A 126 -8.19 -13.90 1.13
N TRP A 127 -7.68 -13.24 0.09
CA TRP A 127 -7.14 -11.87 0.14
C TRP A 127 -7.32 -11.15 -1.19
N LEU A 128 -7.18 -9.83 -1.17
CA LEU A 128 -7.09 -8.98 -2.36
C LEU A 128 -5.66 -8.91 -2.84
N GLU A 129 -5.47 -8.94 -4.15
CA GLU A 129 -4.18 -8.59 -4.74
C GLU A 129 -3.92 -7.09 -4.56
N VAL A 130 -2.75 -6.76 -4.00
CA VAL A 130 -2.34 -5.37 -3.79
C VAL A 130 -1.75 -4.85 -5.10
N HIS A 131 -2.58 -4.16 -5.86
CA HIS A 131 -2.13 -3.49 -7.07
C HIS A 131 -1.52 -2.10 -6.79
N GLN A 132 -0.79 -1.56 -7.77
CA GLN A 132 -0.20 -0.23 -7.69
C GLN A 132 -1.28 0.87 -7.62
N LYS A 133 -0.83 2.13 -7.54
CA LYS A 133 -1.69 3.31 -7.53
C LYS A 133 -2.70 3.30 -8.70
N PRO A 134 -3.95 3.75 -8.48
CA PRO A 134 -4.93 3.89 -9.55
C PRO A 134 -4.50 4.96 -10.58
N VAL A 135 -5.12 4.98 -11.74
CA VAL A 135 -4.89 6.01 -12.77
C VAL A 135 -6.11 6.92 -12.81
N TYR A 136 -5.98 8.14 -12.29
CA TYR A 136 -7.09 9.10 -12.24
C TYR A 136 -7.31 9.81 -13.58
N SER A 137 -8.54 10.23 -13.82
CA SER A 137 -8.89 11.17 -14.88
C SER A 137 -8.29 12.56 -14.60
N GLU A 138 -8.21 13.43 -15.61
CA GLU A 138 -7.60 14.75 -15.43
C GLU A 138 -8.39 15.64 -14.46
N ASP A 139 -9.69 15.43 -14.38
CA ASP A 139 -10.63 16.14 -13.52
C ASP A 139 -10.87 15.43 -12.17
N GLY A 140 -10.31 14.23 -11.98
CA GLY A 140 -10.53 13.42 -10.78
C GLY A 140 -11.94 12.83 -10.63
N SER A 141 -12.80 12.95 -11.64
CA SER A 141 -14.17 12.41 -11.61
C SER A 141 -14.23 10.89 -11.74
N ALA A 142 -13.18 10.27 -12.29
CA ALA A 142 -13.08 8.85 -12.48
C ALA A 142 -11.64 8.35 -12.29
N PHE A 143 -11.49 7.04 -12.12
CA PHE A 143 -10.18 6.40 -12.12
C PHE A 143 -10.24 4.96 -12.59
N LEU A 144 -9.10 4.49 -13.06
CA LEU A 144 -8.86 3.09 -13.42
C LEU A 144 -8.11 2.39 -12.30
N LEU A 145 -8.53 1.18 -12.00
CA LEU A 145 -7.87 0.29 -11.05
C LEU A 145 -7.80 -1.12 -11.62
N LEU A 146 -6.87 -1.91 -11.11
CA LEU A 146 -6.80 -3.34 -11.36
C LEU A 146 -7.54 -4.08 -10.25
N ALA A 147 -8.37 -5.04 -10.62
CA ALA A 147 -9.07 -5.89 -9.67
C ALA A 147 -9.39 -7.24 -10.29
N ALA A 148 -9.49 -8.26 -9.44
CA ALA A 148 -9.99 -9.57 -9.82
C ALA A 148 -11.46 -9.47 -10.27
N VAL A 149 -11.74 -10.04 -11.43
CA VAL A 149 -13.09 -10.15 -12.00
C VAL A 149 -13.31 -11.59 -12.41
N GLN A 150 -14.49 -12.11 -12.10
CA GLN A 150 -14.88 -13.46 -12.49
C GLN A 150 -15.21 -13.49 -13.98
N GLU A 151 -14.51 -14.34 -14.72
CA GLU A 151 -14.78 -14.62 -16.12
C GLU A 151 -15.45 -16.00 -16.28
N GLY A 152 -15.82 -16.33 -17.53
CA GLY A 152 -16.49 -17.61 -17.84
C GLY A 152 -15.76 -18.84 -17.27
N GLY A 153 -16.51 -19.74 -16.63
CA GLY A 153 -15.97 -20.94 -15.99
C GLY A 153 -15.58 -20.78 -14.52
N GLY A 154 -15.95 -19.66 -13.89
CA GLY A 154 -15.77 -19.43 -12.45
C GLY A 154 -14.34 -19.08 -12.04
N GLN A 155 -13.48 -18.80 -13.01
CA GLN A 155 -12.09 -18.40 -12.77
C GLN A 155 -11.97 -16.89 -12.70
N TYR A 156 -11.08 -16.40 -11.85
CA TYR A 156 -10.79 -14.98 -11.71
C TYR A 156 -9.54 -14.57 -12.49
N TYR A 157 -9.62 -13.39 -13.11
CA TYR A 157 -8.50 -12.74 -13.78
C TYR A 157 -8.45 -11.27 -13.38
N THR A 158 -7.25 -10.70 -13.35
CA THR A 158 -7.04 -9.28 -13.10
C THR A 158 -7.44 -8.48 -14.32
N HIS A 159 -8.45 -7.63 -14.16
CA HIS A 159 -8.98 -6.78 -15.21
C HIS A 159 -8.97 -5.31 -14.78
N ILE A 160 -9.07 -4.44 -15.78
CA ILE A 160 -9.18 -3.00 -15.59
C ILE A 160 -10.63 -2.68 -15.26
N LYS A 161 -10.86 -2.08 -14.08
CA LYS A 161 -12.14 -1.45 -13.73
C LYS A 161 -12.04 0.05 -13.89
N HIS A 162 -13.02 0.64 -14.55
CA HIS A 162 -13.29 2.06 -14.59
C HIS A 162 -14.33 2.41 -13.53
N VAL A 163 -13.95 3.28 -12.60
CA VAL A 163 -14.82 3.76 -11.52
C VAL A 163 -15.13 5.23 -11.78
N ASP A 164 -16.40 5.52 -12.05
CA ASP A 164 -16.95 6.87 -12.15
C ASP A 164 -17.49 7.28 -10.78
N VAL A 165 -16.77 8.18 -10.12
CA VAL A 165 -17.06 8.62 -8.74
C VAL A 165 -18.31 9.50 -8.72
N LEU A 166 -18.53 10.33 -9.74
CA LEU A 166 -19.67 11.25 -9.78
C LEU A 166 -20.99 10.51 -10.04
N ARG A 167 -20.97 9.54 -10.95
CA ARG A 167 -22.16 8.77 -11.33
C ARG A 167 -22.34 7.52 -10.49
N GLN A 168 -21.38 7.18 -9.63
CA GLN A 168 -21.37 5.96 -8.82
C GLN A 168 -21.54 4.72 -9.71
N ARG A 169 -20.77 4.66 -10.79
CA ARG A 169 -20.82 3.58 -11.78
C ARG A 169 -19.47 2.90 -11.90
N ILE A 170 -19.51 1.59 -12.07
CA ILE A 170 -18.31 0.76 -12.28
C ILE A 170 -18.50 0.00 -13.59
N ALA A 171 -17.50 0.05 -14.44
CA ALA A 171 -17.42 -0.72 -15.68
C ALA A 171 -16.13 -1.54 -15.70
N VAL A 172 -16.19 -2.77 -16.20
CA VAL A 172 -15.00 -3.58 -16.49
C VAL A 172 -14.63 -3.31 -17.95
N LEU A 173 -13.38 -2.93 -18.22
CA LEU A 173 -12.94 -2.52 -19.55
C LEU A 173 -12.25 -3.64 -20.34
N SER A 174 -11.55 -4.53 -19.64
CA SER A 174 -10.83 -5.66 -20.24
C SER A 174 -11.55 -6.97 -19.93
N HIS A 175 -11.52 -7.92 -20.87
CA HIS A 175 -12.21 -9.20 -20.73
C HIS A 175 -11.40 -10.38 -21.23
N GLY A 176 -11.81 -11.58 -20.82
CA GLY A 176 -11.28 -12.85 -21.29
C GLY A 176 -10.20 -13.44 -20.38
N LYS A 177 -9.61 -14.56 -20.80
CA LYS A 177 -8.64 -15.33 -19.98
C LYS A 177 -7.23 -14.73 -19.97
N VAL A 178 -7.12 -13.45 -19.69
CA VAL A 178 -5.89 -12.65 -19.73
C VAL A 178 -5.75 -11.88 -18.42
N GLU A 179 -4.54 -11.89 -17.87
CA GLU A 179 -4.17 -11.10 -16.70
C GLU A 179 -3.64 -9.74 -17.13
N VAL A 180 -4.25 -8.67 -16.64
CA VAL A 180 -3.70 -7.32 -16.80
C VAL A 180 -2.64 -7.08 -15.74
N ALA A 181 -1.38 -6.99 -16.16
CA ALA A 181 -0.25 -6.79 -15.25
C ALA A 181 -0.10 -5.32 -14.83
N LYS A 182 -0.35 -4.37 -15.74
CA LYS A 182 -0.13 -2.93 -15.47
C LYS A 182 -0.87 -2.03 -16.44
N ILE A 183 -1.48 -0.97 -15.92
CA ILE A 183 -1.96 0.18 -16.72
C ILE A 183 -0.79 1.13 -16.96
N LEU A 184 -0.55 1.48 -18.22
CA LEU A 184 0.56 2.34 -18.63
C LEU A 184 0.12 3.79 -18.83
N ALA A 185 -1.00 4.00 -19.51
CA ALA A 185 -1.54 5.32 -19.78
C ALA A 185 -3.06 5.25 -20.01
N TRP A 186 -3.74 6.35 -19.71
CA TRP A 186 -5.14 6.57 -20.03
C TRP A 186 -5.26 7.86 -20.85
N ASP A 187 -5.59 7.68 -22.13
CA ASP A 187 -5.87 8.76 -23.07
C ASP A 187 -7.38 9.03 -23.06
N GLN A 188 -7.75 10.11 -22.38
CA GLN A 188 -9.16 10.50 -22.20
C GLN A 188 -9.75 11.14 -23.46
N GLU A 189 -8.93 11.76 -24.31
CA GLU A 189 -9.38 12.43 -25.53
C GLU A 189 -9.80 11.40 -26.59
N ASN A 190 -8.99 10.34 -26.75
CA ASN A 190 -9.26 9.27 -27.72
C ASN A 190 -10.01 8.08 -27.11
N HIS A 191 -10.34 8.15 -25.81
CA HIS A 191 -11.01 7.08 -25.05
C HIS A 191 -10.24 5.75 -25.06
N LEU A 192 -8.91 5.80 -24.96
CA LEU A 192 -8.03 4.63 -25.03
C LEU A 192 -7.29 4.38 -23.71
N VAL A 193 -7.15 3.12 -23.34
CA VAL A 193 -6.32 2.67 -22.23
C VAL A 193 -5.25 1.74 -22.74
N TYR A 194 -4.00 2.06 -22.41
CA TYR A 194 -2.83 1.28 -22.77
C TYR A 194 -2.38 0.46 -21.56
N TYR A 195 -2.25 -0.84 -21.71
CA TYR A 195 -1.88 -1.73 -20.61
C TYR A 195 -1.03 -2.93 -21.07
N LEU A 196 -0.37 -3.57 -20.11
CA LEU A 196 0.36 -4.82 -20.31
C LEU A 196 -0.52 -5.99 -19.91
N GLY A 197 -0.73 -6.93 -20.84
CA GLY A 197 -1.52 -8.14 -20.64
C GLY A 197 -0.68 -9.40 -20.78
N ILE A 198 -0.96 -10.40 -19.96
CA ILE A 198 -0.33 -11.72 -19.98
C ILE A 198 -1.41 -12.77 -20.23
N ASN A 199 -1.25 -13.57 -21.27
CA ASN A 199 -2.13 -14.70 -21.52
C ASN A 199 -1.65 -15.91 -20.70
N LYS A 200 -2.48 -16.44 -19.79
CA LYS A 200 -2.10 -17.59 -18.95
C LYS A 200 -1.77 -18.86 -19.75
N GLU A 201 -2.34 -19.02 -20.95
CA GLU A 201 -2.13 -20.22 -21.79
C GLU A 201 -0.77 -20.23 -22.51
N ARG A 202 -0.10 -19.08 -22.59
CA ARG A 202 1.28 -18.96 -23.08
C ARG A 202 2.09 -18.27 -22.01
N PHE A 203 2.96 -18.98 -21.31
CA PHE A 203 3.99 -18.38 -20.46
C PHE A 203 4.88 -17.48 -21.33
N SER A 204 4.45 -16.25 -21.54
CA SER A 204 4.95 -15.33 -22.56
C SER A 204 5.10 -13.95 -21.95
N VAL A 205 6.01 -13.19 -22.55
CA VAL A 205 6.33 -11.81 -22.14
C VAL A 205 5.04 -10.97 -22.18
N PRO A 206 4.79 -10.07 -21.19
CA PRO A 206 3.64 -9.19 -21.23
C PRO A 206 3.62 -8.37 -22.53
N ASN A 207 2.49 -8.35 -23.22
CA ASN A 207 2.33 -7.60 -24.47
C ASN A 207 1.53 -6.32 -24.23
N LEU A 208 1.80 -5.28 -25.02
CA LEU A 208 1.07 -4.03 -25.01
C LEU A 208 -0.29 -4.21 -25.71
N HIS A 209 -1.36 -3.81 -25.04
CA HIS A 209 -2.72 -3.84 -25.58
C HIS A 209 -3.38 -2.47 -25.42
N PRO A 210 -4.06 -1.97 -26.47
CA PRO A 210 -5.00 -0.86 -26.36
C PRO A 210 -6.45 -1.36 -26.24
N ASP A 211 -7.21 -0.87 -25.25
CA ASP A 211 -8.66 -1.06 -25.17
C ASP A 211 -9.40 0.28 -25.12
N MET A 212 -10.65 0.28 -25.59
CA MET A 212 -11.50 1.47 -25.62
C MET A 212 -12.37 1.56 -24.36
N CYS A 213 -12.32 2.70 -23.66
CA CYS A 213 -13.26 3.01 -22.59
C CYS A 213 -14.63 3.34 -23.19
N ARG A 214 -15.66 2.53 -22.93
CA ARG A 214 -17.06 2.87 -23.25
C ARG A 214 -17.91 2.88 -21.99
#